data_AF-A0A3A5L3L3-F1
#
_entry.id   AF-A0A3A5L3L3-F1
#
_cell.length_a   1.000
_cell.length_b   1.000
_cell.length_c   1.000
_cell.angle_alpha   90.00
_cell.angle_beta   90.00
_cell.angle_gamma   90.00
#
_symmetry.space_group_name_H-M   'P 1'
#
loop_
_entity.id
_entity.type
_entity.pdbx_description
1 polymer ?
#
loop_
_entity_poly.entity_id
_entity_poly.type
_entity_poly.pdbx_seq_one_letter_code
_entity_poly.pdbx_strand_id
1 'polypeptide(L)' 'MVTFREMKVQEIVEDQSLTTEQKIARLRDIESEARGLQRAASEGPMGDDDGWQDELRQVRIALEKLGAKEPKKGAASL' A
#
# COMPACT_ATOMS: atom_id res chain seq x y z
N MET A 1 8.53 -10.84 -10.91
CA MET A 1 9.35 -11.28 -9.77
C MET A 1 8.61 -10.79 -8.54
N VAL A 2 8.23 -11.68 -7.62
CA VAL A 2 7.47 -11.27 -6.42
C VAL A 2 8.43 -10.47 -5.55
N THR A 3 8.09 -9.23 -5.23
CA THR A 3 8.97 -8.40 -4.40
C THR A 3 8.82 -8.78 -2.92
N PHE A 4 9.82 -8.47 -2.11
CA PHE A 4 9.79 -8.72 -0.66
C PHE A 4 8.55 -8.11 0.02
N ARG A 5 8.06 -6.97 -0.48
CA ARG A 5 6.87 -6.29 0.05
C ARG A 5 5.57 -6.94 -0.39
N GLU A 6 5.52 -7.52 -1.58
CA GLU A 6 4.37 -8.29 -2.06
C GLU A 6 4.09 -9.50 -1.15
N MET A 7 5.14 -10.24 -0.77
CA MET A 7 5.02 -11.31 0.23
C MET A 7 4.52 -10.81 1.59
N LYS A 8 4.99 -9.64 2.03
CA LYS A 8 4.59 -9.04 3.31
C LYS A 8 3.12 -8.61 3.33
N VAL A 9 2.60 -8.10 2.21
CA VAL A 9 1.17 -7.79 2.06
C VAL A 9 0.33 -9.05 2.16
N GLN A 10 0.74 -10.11 1.46
CA GLN A 10 0.04 -11.38 1.49
C GLN A 10 0.06 -12.00 2.89
N GLU A 11 1.19 -11.97 3.57
CA GLU A 11 1.34 -12.42 4.96
C GLU A 11 0.36 -11.72 5.90
N ILE A 12 0.23 -10.38 5.81
CA ILE A 12 -0.72 -9.61 6.65
C ILE A 12 -2.17 -9.98 6.35
N VAL A 13 -2.52 -10.18 5.07
CA VAL A 13 -3.88 -10.53 4.66
C VAL A 13 -4.25 -11.94 5.13
N GLU A 14 -3.31 -12.89 5.03
CA GLU A 14 -3.50 -14.30 5.39
C GLU A 14 -3.38 -14.56 6.89
N ASP A 15 -2.78 -13.65 7.66
CA ASP A 15 -2.61 -13.78 9.11
C ASP A 15 -3.97 -13.83 9.83
N GLN A 16 -4.36 -15.01 10.30
CA GLN A 16 -5.62 -15.22 11.03
C GLN A 16 -5.56 -14.72 12.48
N SER A 17 -4.37 -14.39 13.00
CA SER A 17 -4.21 -13.83 14.34
C SER A 17 -4.55 -12.33 14.39
N LEU A 18 -4.57 -11.66 13.23
CA LEU A 18 -4.90 -10.24 13.12
C LEU A 18 -6.38 -10.02 12.85
N THR A 19 -6.97 -9.06 13.56
CA THR A 19 -8.30 -8.55 13.22
C THR A 19 -8.23 -7.72 11.93
N THR A 20 -9.38 -7.56 11.26
CA THR A 20 -9.47 -6.72 10.06
C THR A 20 -8.90 -5.32 10.28
N GLU A 21 -9.16 -4.70 11.43
CA GLU A 21 -8.62 -3.38 11.77
C GLU A 21 -7.09 -3.38 11.89
N GLN A 22 -6.51 -4.42 12.50
CA GLN A 22 -5.06 -4.57 12.62
C GLN A 22 -4.40 -4.81 11.26
N LYS A 23 -5.04 -5.60 10.38
CA LYS A 23 -4.58 -5.79 8.99
C LYS A 23 -4.57 -4.47 8.24
N ILE A 24 -5.64 -3.69 8.36
CA ILE A 24 -5.76 -2.36 7.74
C ILE A 24 -4.67 -1.42 8.25
N ALA A 25 -4.44 -1.38 9.57
CA ALA A 25 -3.39 -0.54 10.15
C ALA A 25 -2.01 -0.90 9.59
N ARG A 26 -1.65 -2.19 9.57
CA ARG A 26 -0.36 -2.64 9.04
C ARG A 26 -0.19 -2.38 7.55
N LEU A 27 -1.25 -2.57 6.75
CA LEU A 27 -1.21 -2.27 5.32
C LEU A 27 -1.03 -0.77 5.05
N ARG A 28 -1.65 0.10 5.86
CA ARG A 28 -1.44 1.56 5.77
C ARG A 28 -0.02 1.99 6.13
N ASP A 29 0.61 1.33 7.09
CA ASP A 29 2.02 1.59 7.42
C ASP A 29 2.93 1.28 6.24
N ILE A 30 2.71 0.13 5.57
CA ILE A 30 3.44 -0.25 4.35
C ILE A 30 3.20 0.77 3.23
N GLU A 31 1.96 1.23 3.04
CA GLU A 31 1.65 2.26 2.05
C GLU A 31 2.40 3.57 2.34
N SER A 32 2.41 4.01 3.59
CA SER A 32 3.10 5.23 4.02
C SER A 32 4.62 5.12 3.83
N GLU A 33 5.20 3.98 4.18
CA GLU A 33 6.62 3.69 4.00
C GLU A 33 7.01 3.65 2.51
N ALA A 34 6.18 3.02 1.66
CA ALA A 34 6.36 3.02 0.20
C ALA A 34 6.33 4.44 -0.37
N ARG A 35 5.36 5.27 0.02
CA ARG A 35 5.27 6.67 -0.40
C ARG A 35 6.42 7.52 0.11
N GLY A 36 6.93 7.23 1.30
CA GLY A 36 8.11 7.89 1.88
C GLY A 36 9.37 7.58 1.08
N LEU A 37 9.58 6.30 0.74
CA LEU A 37 10.68 5.86 -0.11
C LEU A 37 10.56 6.42 -1.53
N GLN A 38 9.36 6.45 -2.10
CA GLN A 38 9.11 7.08 -3.40
C GLN A 38 9.47 8.57 -3.39
N ARG A 39 9.11 9.30 -2.32
CA ARG A 39 9.50 10.71 -2.17
C ARG A 39 11.02 10.88 -2.11
N ALA A 40 11.71 10.02 -1.35
CA ALA A 40 13.17 10.03 -1.28
C ALA A 40 13.83 9.63 -2.61
N ALA A 41 13.25 8.69 -3.35
CA ALA A 41 13.75 8.24 -4.66
C ALA A 41 13.50 9.28 -5.78
N SER A 42 12.39 10.02 -5.71
CA SER A 42 12.03 11.08 -6.66
C SER A 42 12.91 12.34 -6.57
N GLU A 43 13.77 12.46 -5.56
CA GLU A 43 14.82 13.49 -5.52
C GLU A 43 16.06 13.10 -6.36
N GLY A 44 16.09 11.88 -6.93
CA GLY A 44 17.04 11.41 -7.93
C GLY A 44 16.55 11.59 -9.38
N PRO A 45 17.40 11.33 -10.40
CA PRO A 45 17.05 11.55 -11.79
C PRO A 45 15.82 10.74 -12.16
N MET A 46 14.81 11.44 -12.67
CA MET A 46 13.48 10.99 -13.06
C MET A 46 13.53 9.66 -13.84
N GLY A 47 13.46 8.55 -13.13
CA GLY A 47 13.40 7.20 -13.68
C GLY A 47 11.96 6.76 -13.72
N ASP A 48 11.40 6.66 -14.92
CA ASP A 48 10.06 6.18 -15.15
C ASP A 48 9.94 4.71 -14.72
N ASP A 49 8.96 4.44 -13.86
CA ASP A 49 8.49 3.12 -13.47
C ASP A 49 9.46 2.28 -12.60
N ASP A 50 9.58 2.73 -11.37
CA ASP A 50 10.43 2.19 -10.31
C ASP A 50 9.85 0.92 -9.61
N GLY A 51 8.81 0.29 -10.17
CA GLY A 51 8.20 -0.94 -9.67
C GLY A 51 7.33 -0.76 -8.40
N TRP A 52 7.51 0.33 -7.67
CA TRP A 52 6.74 0.69 -6.47
C TRP A 52 5.25 0.94 -6.74
N GLN A 53 4.90 1.33 -7.97
CA GLN A 53 3.52 1.57 -8.39
C GLN A 53 2.69 0.27 -8.39
N ASP A 54 3.27 -0.83 -8.84
CA ASP A 54 2.61 -2.14 -8.83
C ASP A 54 2.40 -2.65 -7.40
N GLU A 55 3.35 -2.40 -6.51
CA GLU A 55 3.25 -2.78 -5.09
C GLU A 55 2.19 -1.97 -4.34
N LEU A 56 2.15 -0.65 -4.56
CA LEU A 56 1.11 0.22 -4.01
C LEU A 56 -0.28 -0.20 -4.49
N ARG A 57 -0.39 -0.66 -5.75
CA ARG A 57 -1.64 -1.19 -6.28
C ARG A 57 -2.10 -2.44 -5.50
N GLN A 58 -1.19 -3.34 -5.17
CA GLN A 58 -1.52 -4.53 -4.37
C GLN A 58 -1.96 -4.20 -2.95
N VAL A 59 -1.26 -3.29 -2.25
CA VAL A 59 -1.65 -2.82 -0.93
C VAL A 59 -3.05 -2.22 -0.95
N ARG A 60 -3.37 -1.41 -1.97
CA ARG A 60 -4.69 -0.79 -2.12
C ARG A 60 -5.79 -1.82 -2.39
N ILE A 61 -5.55 -2.80 -3.25
CA ILE A 61 -6.49 -3.90 -3.49
C ILE A 61 -6.73 -4.70 -2.20
N ALA A 62 -5.70 -4.96 -1.40
CA ALA A 62 -5.84 -5.66 -0.13
C ALA A 62 -6.66 -4.84 0.88
N LEU A 63 -6.43 -3.53 0.97
CA LEU A 63 -7.22 -2.61 1.80
C LEU A 63 -8.69 -2.57 1.38
N GLU A 64 -8.98 -2.49 0.08
CA GLU A 64 -10.34 -2.54 -0.46
C GLU A 64 -11.03 -3.87 -0.15
N LYS A 65 -10.34 -5.00 -0.33
CA LYS A 65 -10.87 -6.34 0.00
C LYS A 65 -11.18 -6.51 1.48
N LEU A 66 -10.41 -5.87 2.36
CA LEU A 66 -10.64 -5.85 3.80
C LEU A 66 -11.76 -4.88 4.23
N GLY A 67 -12.35 -4.14 3.28
CA GLY A 67 -13.38 -3.16 3.58
C GLY A 67 -12.84 -1.90 4.27
N ALA A 68 -11.53 -1.64 4.15
CA ALA A 68 -10.97 -0.37 4.58
C ALA A 68 -11.64 0.72 3.75
N LYS A 69 -12.60 1.44 4.35
CA LYS A 69 -13.12 2.66 3.73
C LYS A 69 -11.90 3.56 3.52
N GLU A 70 -11.53 3.81 2.26
CA GLU A 70 -10.70 4.96 1.93
C GLU A 70 -11.33 6.14 2.68
N PRO A 71 -10.57 6.88 3.50
CA PRO A 71 -11.10 8.11 4.06
C PRO A 71 -11.53 8.90 2.84
N LYS A 72 -12.86 9.06 2.67
CA LYS A 72 -13.46 9.67 1.48
C LYS A 72 -12.58 10.84 1.11
N LYS A 73 -11.75 10.70 0.06
CA LYS A 73 -11.15 11.85 -0.58
C LYS A 73 -12.38 12.67 -0.93
N GLY A 74 -12.56 13.77 -0.22
CA GLY A 74 -13.71 14.64 -0.38
C GLY A 74 -13.91 14.78 -1.87
N ALA A 75 -15.14 14.55 -2.33
CA ALA A 75 -15.49 14.74 -3.72
C ALA A 75 -14.85 16.06 -4.16
N ALA A 76 -13.85 15.98 -5.03
CA ALA A 76 -13.58 17.07 -5.94
C ALA A 76 -14.73 17.03 -6.95
N SER A 77 -15.94 17.34 -6.46
CA SER A 77 -16.92 18.02 -7.27
C SER A 77 -16.48 19.47 -7.26
N LEU A 78 -15.80 19.90 -8.32
CA LEU A 78 -15.93 21.20 -8.97
C LEU A 78 -15.05 21.22 -10.22
#